data_AF-A0A434S0R7-F1
#
_entry.id   AF-A0A434S0R7-F1
#
_cell.length_a   1.000
_cell.length_b   1.000
_cell.length_c   1.000
_cell.angle_alpha   90.00
_cell.angle_beta   90.00
_cell.angle_gamma   90.00
#
_symmetry.space_group_name_H-M   'P 1'
#
loop_
_entity.id
_entity.type
_entity.pdbx_description
1 polymer ?
#
loop_
_entity_poly.entity_id
_entity_poly.type
_entity_poly.pdbx_seq_one_letter_code
_entity_poly.pdbx_strand_id
1 'polypeptide(L)' 'PCVGASLAGPDAKVPTRERASRTRSIWLTEDKAPDRTATAVFGDVWFSSRAMRADSER' A
#
# COMPACT_ATOMS: atom_id res chain seq x y z
N PRO A 1 -4.50 -17.52 -10.48
CA PRO A 1 -3.99 -16.16 -10.75
C PRO A 1 -4.87 -15.08 -10.12
N CYS A 2 -4.27 -14.00 -9.61
CA CYS A 2 -4.98 -12.86 -9.03
C CYS A 2 -5.50 -11.95 -10.17
N VAL A 3 -6.69 -12.23 -10.67
CA VAL A 3 -7.29 -11.47 -11.77
C VAL A 3 -7.52 -10.03 -11.29
N GLY A 4 -6.94 -9.04 -11.99
CA GLY A 4 -6.97 -7.61 -11.61
C GLY A 4 -5.63 -7.05 -11.12
N ALA A 5 -4.72 -7.88 -10.59
CA ALA A 5 -3.38 -7.42 -10.16
C ALA A 5 -2.39 -7.21 -11.33
N SER A 6 -2.73 -7.72 -12.52
CA SER A 6 -1.92 -7.64 -13.73
C SER A 6 -1.97 -6.27 -14.42
N LEU A 7 -2.96 -5.44 -14.08
CA LEU A 7 -3.17 -4.11 -14.68
C LEU A 7 -2.74 -3.03 -13.68
N ALA A 8 -1.43 -2.97 -13.43
CA ALA A 8 -0.86 -1.84 -12.72
C ALA A 8 -0.87 -0.62 -13.66
N GLY A 9 -1.50 0.48 -13.24
CA GLY A 9 -1.47 1.74 -14.00
C GLY A 9 -0.04 2.29 -14.13
N PRO A 10 0.19 3.29 -15.00
CA PRO A 10 1.53 3.81 -15.28
C PRO A 10 2.25 4.34 -14.02
N ASP A 11 1.50 4.88 -13.05
CA ASP A 11 2.04 5.40 -11.78
C ASP A 11 2.02 4.37 -10.64
N ALA A 12 1.63 3.11 -10.92
CA ALA A 12 1.53 2.10 -9.89
C ALA A 12 2.90 1.58 -9.45
N LYS A 13 3.19 1.68 -8.16
CA LYS A 13 4.36 1.06 -7.54
C LYS A 13 4.01 -0.37 -7.16
N VAL A 14 4.31 -1.32 -8.05
CA VAL A 14 4.09 -2.75 -7.79
C VAL A 14 5.15 -3.29 -6.81
N PRO A 15 4.77 -3.98 -5.72
CA PRO A 15 5.73 -4.49 -4.75
C PRO A 15 6.46 -5.72 -5.30
N THR A 16 7.74 -5.88 -4.93
CA THR A 16 8.43 -7.17 -5.05
C THR A 16 7.83 -8.16 -4.05
N ARG A 17 8.11 -9.47 -4.22
CA ARG A 17 7.66 -10.51 -3.27
C ARG A 17 8.06 -10.19 -1.82
N GLU A 18 9.28 -9.73 -1.63
CA GLU A 18 9.79 -9.35 -0.30
C GLU A 18 9.09 -8.09 0.25
N ARG A 19 8.81 -7.09 -0.58
CA ARG A 19 8.08 -5.90 -0.11
C ARG A 19 6.63 -6.23 0.22
N ALA A 20 6.00 -7.09 -0.56
CA ALA A 20 4.63 -7.54 -0.32
C ALA A 20 4.50 -8.26 1.03
N SER A 21 5.46 -9.12 1.39
CA SER A 21 5.43 -9.81 2.69
C SER A 21 5.66 -8.89 3.90
N ARG A 22 6.21 -7.69 3.65
CA ARG A 22 6.44 -6.66 4.68
C ARG A 22 5.25 -5.73 4.88
N THR A 23 4.21 -5.76 4.04
CA THR A 23 3.02 -4.89 4.18
C THR A 23 2.29 -5.13 5.51
N ARG A 24 1.91 -4.05 6.21
CA ARG A 24 1.26 -4.05 7.53
C ARG A 24 0.12 -3.06 7.69
N SER A 25 -0.05 -2.10 6.78
CA SER A 25 -1.20 -1.19 6.76
C SER A 25 -1.47 -0.67 5.34
N ILE A 26 -2.65 -0.07 5.16
CA ILE A 26 -3.10 0.61 3.95
C ILE A 26 -3.54 2.03 4.31
N TRP A 27 -3.31 2.98 3.40
CA TRP A 27 -3.60 4.40 3.58
C TRP A 27 -4.20 4.98 2.31
N LEU A 28 -5.09 5.97 2.47
CA LEU A 28 -5.46 6.88 1.39
C LEU A 28 -4.40 7.97 1.26
N THR A 29 -4.10 8.36 0.03
CA THR A 29 -3.11 9.39 -0.29
C THR A 29 -3.57 10.76 0.18
N GLU A 30 -4.88 11.00 0.20
CA GLU A 30 -5.50 12.22 0.73
C GLU A 30 -5.25 12.39 2.24
N ASP A 31 -5.32 11.29 3.01
CA ASP A 31 -5.05 11.31 4.45
C ASP A 31 -3.56 11.42 4.74
N LYS A 32 -2.74 10.75 3.93
CA LYS A 32 -1.30 10.67 4.13
C LYS A 32 -0.57 10.37 2.83
N ALA A 33 0.35 11.24 2.42
CA ALA A 33 1.19 10.98 1.26
C ALA A 33 2.09 9.74 1.45
N PRO A 34 2.34 8.94 0.39
CA PRO A 34 3.26 7.81 0.44
C PRO A 34 4.65 8.23 0.91
N ASP A 35 5.18 7.52 1.91
CA ASP A 35 6.50 7.78 2.47
C ASP A 35 7.48 6.61 2.19
N ARG A 36 8.65 6.62 2.83
CA ARG A 36 9.69 5.59 2.64
C ARG A 36 9.26 4.18 3.04
N THR A 37 8.19 4.05 3.82
CA THR A 37 7.58 2.76 4.19
C THR A 37 6.64 2.21 3.13
N ALA A 38 6.34 2.97 2.07
CA ALA A 38 5.44 2.54 1.02
C ALA A 38 5.98 1.30 0.28
N THR A 39 5.34 0.16 0.47
CA THR A 39 5.63 -1.10 -0.22
C THR A 39 5.00 -1.12 -1.61
N ALA A 40 3.81 -0.52 -1.76
CA ALA A 40 3.10 -0.38 -3.02
C ALA A 40 2.20 0.87 -3.08
N VAL A 41 1.89 1.37 -4.28
CA VAL A 41 1.02 2.53 -4.53
C VAL A 41 0.15 2.22 -5.74
N PHE A 42 -1.16 2.43 -5.64
CA PHE A 42 -2.14 2.20 -6.70
C PHE A 42 -3.21 3.29 -6.67
N GLY A 43 -3.18 4.22 -7.63
CA GLY A 43 -4.10 5.36 -7.63
C GLY A 43 -4.01 6.12 -6.30
N ASP A 44 -5.16 6.29 -5.65
CA ASP A 44 -5.27 7.03 -4.39
C ASP A 44 -4.93 6.22 -3.13
N VAL A 45 -4.62 4.92 -3.25
CA VAL A 45 -4.26 4.06 -2.10
C VAL A 45 -2.80 3.64 -2.12
N TRP A 46 -2.21 3.46 -0.93
CA TRP A 46 -0.87 2.91 -0.80
C TRP A 46 -0.71 2.00 0.42
N PHE A 47 0.21 1.06 0.31
CA PHE A 47 0.49 0.04 1.31
C PHE A 47 1.80 0.36 2.03
N SER A 48 1.82 0.24 3.36
CA SER A 48 2.98 0.54 4.19
C SER A 48 3.51 -0.69 4.90
N SER A 49 4.83 -0.77 5.11
CA SER A 49 5.45 -1.77 5.98
C SER A 49 5.29 -1.48 7.47
N ARG A 50 4.78 -0.31 7.83
CA ARG A 50 4.53 0.09 9.22
C ARG A 50 3.11 -0.33 9.62
N ALA A 51 2.94 -0.88 10.81
CA ALA A 51 1.61 -1.15 11.35
C ALA A 51 0.89 0.18 11.63
N MET A 52 -0.41 0.23 11.31
CA MET A 52 -1.28 1.28 11.84
C MET A 52 -1.43 1.05 13.35
N ARG A 53 -1.33 2.10 14.14
CA ARG A 53 -1.79 2.01 15.53
C ARG A 53 -3.30 1.87 15.44
N ALA A 54 -3.85 0.80 16.02
CA ALA A 54 -5.29 0.68 16.15
C ALA A 54 -5.73 1.80 17.08
N ASP A 55 -6.25 2.87 16.51
CA ASP A 55 -7.10 3.76 17.28
C ASP A 55 -8.41 3.01 17.46
N SER A 56 -8.61 2.47 18.67
CA SER A 56 -9.83 1.77 19.04
C SER A 56 -10.88 2.82 19.39
N GLU A 57 -11.34 3.56 18.40
CA GLU A 57 -12.57 4.33 18.51
C GLU A 57 -13.61 3.67 17.62
N ARG A 58 -14.47 2.90 18.28
CA ARG A 58 -15.62 2.19 17.74
C ARG A 58 -16.87 3.06 17.86
#